data_AF-A0AAE5G0F5-F1
#
_entry.id   AF-A0AAE5G0F5-F1
#
_cell.length_a   1.000
_cell.length_b   1.000
_cell.length_c   1.000
_cell.angle_alpha   90.00
_cell.angle_beta   90.00
_cell.angle_gamma   90.00
#
_symmetry.space_group_name_H-M   'P 1'
#
loop_
_entity.id
_entity.type
_entity.pdbx_description
1 polymer ?
#
loop_
_entity_poly.entity_id
_entity_poly.type
_entity_poly.pdbx_seq_one_letter_code
_entity_poly.pdbx_strand_id
1 'polypeptide(L)'
;MRFTKMDSPEANPRKLLSIVEEACEGKVVVPEFQRSFIWERRDIQELLSSILQGYFIGAFLMLDIYADNPMFPFRPIEGLEKVNEQVRFDRHPTVQLVLDGQQRITSVFYALYSPDIPLRNSKFSHKFYLLLDAALNGDIEEAVVGVSLLDRRRMSKIQEMVRTHHALPFSIFREPNTFYQWLYQEQNVWDGETQWY
;
A
#
# COMPACT_ATOMS: atom_id res chain seq x y z
N MET A 1 -12.50 -22.80 -29.90
CA MET A 1 -12.36 -21.72 -28.89
C MET A 1 -12.88 -20.44 -29.53
N ARG A 2 -14.08 -19.97 -29.17
CA ARG A 2 -14.63 -18.71 -29.68
C ARG A 2 -14.00 -17.60 -28.84
N PHE A 3 -13.14 -16.79 -29.45
CA PHE A 3 -12.77 -15.50 -28.87
C PHE A 3 -14.01 -14.61 -28.95
N THR A 4 -14.74 -14.48 -27.84
CA THR A 4 -15.65 -13.36 -27.66
C THR A 4 -14.83 -12.09 -27.80
N LYS A 5 -15.35 -11.13 -28.58
CA LYS A 5 -14.72 -9.83 -28.80
C LYS A 5 -14.37 -9.24 -27.43
N MET A 6 -13.09 -9.02 -27.17
CA MET A 6 -12.66 -8.36 -25.95
C MET A 6 -13.10 -6.90 -26.04
N ASP A 7 -13.74 -6.40 -25.00
CA ASP A 7 -14.14 -4.99 -24.95
C ASP A 7 -12.89 -4.10 -25.05
N SER A 8 -13.07 -2.92 -25.63
CA SER A 8 -11.96 -1.97 -25.74
C SER A 8 -11.59 -1.50 -24.33
N PRO A 9 -10.29 -1.25 -24.06
CA PRO A 9 -9.88 -0.77 -22.75
C PRO A 9 -10.53 0.58 -22.44
N GLU A 10 -11.08 0.73 -21.25
CA GLU A 10 -11.71 1.96 -20.76
C GLU A 10 -10.91 2.54 -19.60
N ALA A 11 -10.84 3.88 -19.54
CA ALA A 11 -10.22 4.59 -18.42
C ALA A 11 -11.24 4.74 -17.29
N ASN A 12 -10.96 4.14 -16.13
CA ASN A 12 -11.83 4.20 -14.96
C ASN A 12 -11.10 4.86 -13.77
N PRO A 13 -11.50 6.08 -13.34
CA PRO A 13 -10.92 6.72 -12.18
C PRO A 13 -11.35 6.00 -10.90
N ARG A 14 -10.39 5.41 -10.19
CA ARG A 14 -10.63 4.68 -8.93
C ARG A 14 -9.69 5.15 -7.85
N LYS A 15 -10.17 5.10 -6.59
CA LYS A 15 -9.33 5.39 -5.42
C LYS A 15 -8.31 4.27 -5.24
N LEU A 16 -7.03 4.61 -5.15
CA LEU A 16 -5.95 3.66 -4.93
C LEU A 16 -6.18 2.79 -3.68
N LEU A 17 -6.63 3.41 -2.58
CA LEU A 17 -6.90 2.68 -1.33
C LEU A 17 -7.96 1.58 -1.51
N SER A 18 -9.02 1.83 -2.29
CA SER A 18 -10.05 0.83 -2.57
C SER A 18 -9.51 -0.35 -3.37
N ILE A 19 -8.63 -0.10 -4.34
CA ILE A 19 -7.99 -1.18 -5.12
C ILE A 19 -7.11 -2.05 -4.20
N VAL A 20 -6.36 -1.44 -3.28
CA VAL A 20 -5.49 -2.17 -2.35
C VAL A 20 -6.29 -2.94 -1.30
N GLU A 21 -7.41 -2.39 -0.84
CA GLU A 21 -8.37 -3.09 0.01
C GLU A 21 -8.96 -4.32 -0.69
N GLU A 22 -9.39 -4.17 -1.95
CA GLU A 22 -9.86 -5.30 -2.76
C GLU A 22 -8.78 -6.36 -2.99
N ALA A 23 -7.50 -5.97 -3.08
CA ALA A 23 -6.41 -6.93 -3.09
C ALA A 23 -6.29 -7.69 -1.76
N CYS A 24 -6.51 -7.02 -0.62
CA CYS A 24 -6.57 -7.65 0.70
C CYS A 24 -7.76 -8.62 0.84
N GLU A 25 -8.84 -8.38 0.10
CA GLU A 25 -10.03 -9.24 0.03
C GLU A 25 -9.88 -10.40 -0.98
N GLY A 26 -8.80 -10.41 -1.77
CA GLY A 26 -8.57 -11.38 -2.84
C GLY A 26 -9.36 -11.13 -4.11
N LYS A 27 -9.94 -9.94 -4.30
CA LYS A 27 -10.64 -9.54 -5.53
C LYS A 27 -9.70 -9.02 -6.61
N VAL A 28 -8.59 -8.39 -6.20
CA VAL A 28 -7.51 -7.96 -7.11
C VAL A 28 -6.36 -8.96 -7.02
N VAL A 29 -5.99 -9.53 -8.16
CA VAL A 29 -5.05 -10.64 -8.29
C VAL A 29 -4.00 -10.36 -9.36
N VAL A 30 -2.96 -11.18 -9.40
CA VAL A 30 -1.81 -11.04 -10.29
C VAL A 30 -1.71 -12.27 -11.19
N PRO A 31 -1.55 -12.14 -12.52
CA PRO A 31 -1.30 -13.29 -13.38
C PRO A 31 -0.01 -14.03 -13.01
N GLU A 32 -0.01 -15.37 -12.99
CA GLU A 32 1.15 -16.15 -12.55
C GLU A 32 2.38 -16.01 -13.45
N PHE A 33 2.18 -15.68 -14.73
CA PHE A 33 3.28 -15.44 -15.67
C PHE A 33 4.03 -14.12 -15.41
N GLN A 34 3.51 -13.23 -14.55
CA GLN A 34 4.23 -12.03 -14.13
C GLN A 34 5.28 -12.36 -13.08
N ARG A 35 6.43 -11.68 -13.17
CA ARG A 35 7.54 -11.83 -12.22
C ARG A 35 7.10 -11.61 -10.77
N SER A 36 7.81 -12.22 -9.83
CA SER A 36 7.63 -11.98 -8.40
C SER A 36 7.83 -10.50 -8.04
N PHE A 37 7.38 -10.11 -6.86
CA PHE A 37 7.67 -8.77 -6.37
C PHE A 37 9.19 -8.63 -6.11
N ILE A 38 9.80 -7.58 -6.65
CA ILE A 38 11.26 -7.39 -6.60
C ILE A 38 11.68 -6.01 -6.11
N TRP A 39 10.74 -5.19 -5.65
CA TRP A 39 11.07 -3.87 -5.14
C TRP A 39 11.67 -3.96 -3.75
N GLU A 40 12.69 -3.15 -3.54
CA GLU A 40 13.42 -3.03 -2.29
C GLU A 40 12.79 -1.92 -1.44
N ARG A 41 13.25 -1.77 -0.19
CA ARG A 41 12.74 -0.75 0.73
C ARG A 41 12.72 0.66 0.10
N ARG A 42 13.76 1.01 -0.65
CA ARG A 42 13.91 2.35 -1.25
C ARG A 42 12.89 2.60 -2.37
N ASP A 43 12.63 1.63 -3.23
CA ASP A 43 11.65 1.76 -4.31
C ASP A 43 10.24 2.03 -3.73
N ILE A 44 9.89 1.37 -2.62
CA ILE A 44 8.63 1.62 -1.92
C ILE A 44 8.59 3.04 -1.34
N GLN A 45 9.68 3.49 -0.71
CA GLN A 45 9.75 4.85 -0.16
C GLN A 45 9.58 5.91 -1.26
N GLU A 46 10.26 5.77 -2.40
CA GLU A 46 10.18 6.70 -3.54
C GLU A 46 8.76 6.74 -4.13
N LEU A 47 8.08 5.59 -4.24
CA LEU A 47 6.67 5.54 -4.65
C LEU A 47 5.76 6.27 -3.66
N LEU A 48 5.92 6.02 -2.35
CA LEU A 48 5.11 6.67 -1.32
C LEU A 48 5.34 8.18 -1.30
N SER A 49 6.60 8.63 -1.42
CA SER A 49 6.91 10.06 -1.54
C SER A 49 6.28 10.68 -2.79
N SER A 50 6.30 9.99 -3.93
CA SER A 50 5.62 10.45 -5.16
C SER A 50 4.11 10.59 -4.96
N ILE A 51 3.48 9.64 -4.27
CA ILE A 51 2.05 9.69 -3.94
C ILE A 51 1.75 10.91 -3.05
N LEU A 52 2.55 11.13 -2.00
CA LEU A 52 2.38 12.25 -1.07
C LEU A 52 2.59 13.61 -1.74
N GLN A 53 3.49 13.70 -2.72
CA GLN A 53 3.73 14.91 -3.53
C GLN A 53 2.66 15.12 -4.62
N GLY A 54 1.74 14.18 -4.81
CA GLY A 54 0.71 14.26 -5.86
C GLY A 54 1.24 14.01 -7.27
N TYR A 55 2.42 13.40 -7.41
CA TYR A 55 2.99 13.07 -8.71
C TYR A 55 2.27 11.88 -9.36
N PHE A 56 2.19 11.90 -10.68
CA PHE A 56 1.61 10.81 -11.45
C PHE A 56 2.47 9.56 -11.36
N ILE A 57 1.95 8.52 -10.69
CA ILE A 57 2.64 7.24 -10.50
C ILE A 57 2.37 6.22 -11.63
N GLY A 58 1.83 6.66 -12.77
CA GLY A 58 1.39 5.80 -13.87
C GLY A 58 -0.07 5.33 -13.75
N ALA A 59 -0.59 4.71 -14.80
CA ALA A 59 -1.89 4.04 -14.80
C ALA A 59 -1.77 2.56 -14.38
N PHE A 60 -2.85 1.94 -13.94
CA PHE A 60 -2.94 0.49 -13.77
C PHE A 60 -3.72 -0.10 -14.96
N LEU A 61 -3.18 -1.14 -15.58
CA LEU A 61 -3.91 -1.92 -16.57
C LEU A 61 -4.52 -3.12 -15.86
N MET A 62 -5.85 -3.23 -15.91
CA MET A 62 -6.59 -4.27 -15.22
C MET A 62 -7.55 -5.01 -16.15
N LEU A 63 -7.79 -6.29 -15.88
CA LEU A 63 -8.70 -7.14 -16.66
C LEU A 63 -9.63 -7.91 -15.73
N ASP A 64 -10.93 -7.68 -15.88
CA ASP A 64 -11.95 -8.44 -15.15
C ASP A 64 -12.15 -9.81 -15.80
N ILE A 65 -12.15 -10.86 -14.98
CA ILE A 65 -12.32 -12.24 -15.41
C ILE A 65 -13.25 -12.98 -14.46
N TYR A 66 -13.89 -14.05 -14.96
CA TYR A 66 -14.56 -15.03 -14.11
C TYR A 66 -13.53 -15.93 -13.43
N ALA A 67 -13.66 -16.12 -12.11
CA ALA A 67 -12.67 -16.84 -11.31
C ALA A 67 -12.76 -18.37 -11.45
N ASP A 68 -13.92 -18.88 -11.87
CA ASP A 68 -14.20 -20.32 -12.02
C ASP A 68 -13.56 -20.95 -13.26
N ASN A 69 -13.30 -20.15 -14.30
CA ASN A 69 -12.64 -20.59 -15.53
C ASN A 69 -11.76 -19.48 -16.11
N PRO A 70 -10.65 -19.13 -15.45
CA PRO A 70 -9.83 -18.00 -15.86
C PRO A 70 -9.04 -18.32 -17.14
N MET A 71 -8.91 -17.32 -18.02
CA MET A 71 -8.09 -17.45 -19.25
C MET A 71 -6.61 -17.70 -18.92
N PHE A 72 -6.13 -17.19 -17.78
CA PHE A 72 -4.77 -17.34 -17.30
C PHE A 72 -4.77 -17.73 -15.82
N PRO A 73 -3.86 -18.62 -15.37
CA PRO A 73 -3.62 -18.81 -13.95
C PRO A 73 -3.25 -17.50 -13.26
N PHE A 74 -3.74 -17.33 -12.03
CA PHE A 74 -3.49 -16.14 -11.23
C PHE A 74 -3.18 -16.52 -9.78
N ARG A 75 -2.54 -15.58 -9.09
CA ARG A 75 -2.13 -15.68 -7.70
C ARG A 75 -2.49 -14.40 -6.96
N PRO A 76 -2.61 -14.41 -5.62
CA PRO A 76 -2.77 -13.19 -4.86
C PRO A 76 -1.58 -12.24 -5.02
N ILE A 77 -1.79 -10.98 -4.62
CA ILE A 77 -0.68 -10.10 -4.28
C ILE A 77 0.22 -10.79 -3.25
N GLU A 78 1.53 -10.66 -3.47
CA GLU A 78 2.53 -11.26 -2.60
C GLU A 78 2.38 -10.78 -1.15
N GLY A 79 2.55 -11.68 -0.18
CA GLY A 79 2.37 -11.36 1.24
C GLY A 79 0.92 -11.32 1.73
N LEU A 80 -0.09 -11.45 0.87
CA LEU A 80 -1.50 -11.44 1.30
C LEU A 80 -1.81 -12.49 2.36
N GLU A 81 -1.29 -13.71 2.20
CA GLU A 81 -1.43 -14.81 3.14
C GLU A 81 -0.91 -14.48 4.55
N LYS A 82 0.02 -13.53 4.71
CA LYS A 82 0.55 -13.07 6.00
C LYS A 82 -0.35 -12.05 6.70
N VAL A 83 -1.34 -11.54 5.98
CA VAL A 83 -2.26 -10.49 6.43
C VAL A 83 -3.68 -11.05 6.56
N ASN A 84 -4.07 -11.95 5.66
CA ASN A 84 -5.37 -12.57 5.60
C ASN A 84 -5.24 -14.05 5.22
N GLU A 85 -4.94 -14.89 6.21
CA GLU A 85 -4.80 -16.35 6.05
C GLU A 85 -6.10 -17.04 5.58
N GLN A 86 -7.25 -16.39 5.81
CA GLN A 86 -8.57 -16.92 5.46
C GLN A 86 -9.05 -16.46 4.09
N VAL A 87 -8.24 -15.75 3.31
CA VAL A 87 -8.66 -15.31 1.98
C VAL A 87 -9.00 -16.51 1.09
N ARG A 88 -10.07 -16.35 0.33
CA ARG A 88 -10.69 -17.41 -0.48
C ARG A 88 -11.15 -16.79 -1.79
N PHE A 89 -10.41 -17.07 -2.86
CA PHE A 89 -10.66 -16.49 -4.20
C PHE A 89 -11.91 -17.10 -4.86
N ASP A 90 -12.22 -18.35 -4.52
CA ASP A 90 -13.40 -19.10 -4.94
C ASP A 90 -14.73 -18.50 -4.46
N ARG A 91 -14.69 -17.55 -3.52
CA ARG A 91 -15.88 -16.81 -3.06
C ARG A 91 -16.25 -15.63 -3.96
N HIS A 92 -15.36 -15.21 -4.85
CA HIS A 92 -15.62 -14.10 -5.77
C HIS A 92 -15.89 -14.66 -7.17
N PRO A 93 -17.11 -14.49 -7.73
CA PRO A 93 -17.41 -14.99 -9.07
C PRO A 93 -16.54 -14.32 -10.15
N THR A 94 -16.13 -13.09 -9.89
CA THR A 94 -15.24 -12.31 -10.74
C THR A 94 -14.06 -11.77 -9.94
N VAL A 95 -12.88 -11.74 -10.55
CA VAL A 95 -11.67 -11.13 -10.00
C VAL A 95 -11.02 -10.23 -11.06
N GLN A 96 -10.20 -9.30 -10.60
CA GLN A 96 -9.54 -8.31 -11.44
C GLN A 96 -8.04 -8.58 -11.49
N LEU A 97 -7.52 -8.93 -12.68
CA LEU A 97 -6.11 -9.18 -12.93
C LEU A 97 -5.35 -7.87 -13.13
N VAL A 98 -4.27 -7.67 -12.37
CA VAL A 98 -3.32 -6.57 -12.59
C VAL A 98 -2.37 -6.94 -13.72
N LEU A 99 -2.60 -6.42 -14.92
CA LEU A 99 -1.75 -6.64 -16.09
C LEU A 99 -0.55 -5.68 -16.14
N ASP A 100 -0.68 -4.49 -15.56
CA ASP A 100 0.43 -3.55 -15.33
C ASP A 100 0.26 -2.87 -13.96
N GLY A 101 1.38 -2.57 -13.31
CA GLY A 101 1.41 -1.87 -12.02
C GLY A 101 1.51 -2.79 -10.81
N GLN A 102 1.75 -4.10 -11.00
CA GLN A 102 1.93 -5.08 -9.93
C GLN A 102 2.89 -4.61 -8.84
N GLN A 103 4.07 -4.10 -9.20
CA GLN A 103 5.05 -3.65 -8.20
C GLN A 103 4.53 -2.44 -7.40
N ARG A 104 3.78 -1.54 -8.04
CA ARG A 104 3.21 -0.36 -7.38
C ARG A 104 2.11 -0.73 -6.40
N ILE A 105 1.14 -1.53 -6.82
CA ILE A 105 0.03 -1.96 -5.95
C ILE A 105 0.52 -2.81 -4.78
N THR A 106 1.46 -3.74 -5.00
CA THR A 106 2.08 -4.53 -3.93
C THR A 106 2.85 -3.64 -2.95
N SER A 107 3.55 -2.61 -3.42
CA SER A 107 4.28 -1.68 -2.55
C SER A 107 3.35 -0.91 -1.62
N VAL A 108 2.21 -0.43 -2.14
CA VAL A 108 1.20 0.25 -1.33
C VAL A 108 0.55 -0.74 -0.35
N PHE A 109 0.28 -1.97 -0.79
CA PHE A 109 -0.19 -3.05 0.10
C PHE A 109 0.80 -3.27 1.27
N TYR A 110 2.12 -3.31 1.01
CA TYR A 110 3.13 -3.49 2.06
C TYR A 110 3.17 -2.32 3.03
N ALA A 111 3.03 -1.08 2.54
CA ALA A 111 2.99 0.11 3.36
C ALA A 111 1.79 0.14 4.31
N LEU A 112 0.62 -0.30 3.83
CA LEU A 112 -0.63 -0.26 4.59
C LEU A 112 -0.82 -1.47 5.52
N TYR A 113 -0.42 -2.66 5.09
CA TYR A 113 -0.71 -3.91 5.82
C TYR A 113 0.51 -4.54 6.50
N SER A 114 1.73 -4.11 6.15
CA SER A 114 2.98 -4.61 6.77
C SER A 114 3.06 -6.14 6.87
N PRO A 115 2.88 -6.88 5.76
CA PRO A 115 2.95 -8.34 5.77
C PRO A 115 4.29 -8.82 6.33
N ASP A 116 4.28 -9.90 7.11
CA ASP A 116 5.52 -10.49 7.63
C ASP A 116 6.24 -11.33 6.56
N ILE A 117 6.75 -10.61 5.56
CA ILE A 117 7.55 -11.14 4.46
C ILE A 117 8.73 -10.18 4.19
N PRO A 118 9.96 -10.68 4.01
CA PRO A 118 11.09 -9.83 3.66
C PRO A 118 10.93 -9.17 2.29
N LEU A 119 11.41 -7.93 2.18
CA LEU A 119 11.61 -7.27 0.88
C LEU A 119 12.84 -7.83 0.17
N ARG A 120 12.97 -7.55 -1.13
CA ARG A 120 14.21 -7.83 -1.85
C ARG A 120 15.40 -7.18 -1.14
N ASN A 121 16.52 -7.91 -1.10
CA ASN A 121 17.75 -7.52 -0.39
C ASN A 121 17.58 -7.25 1.11
N SER A 122 16.48 -7.74 1.71
CA SER A 122 16.27 -7.73 3.16
C SER A 122 16.10 -9.14 3.70
N LYS A 123 16.53 -9.34 4.95
CA LYS A 123 16.26 -10.57 5.71
C LYS A 123 14.95 -10.52 6.50
N PHE A 124 14.39 -9.33 6.69
CA PHE A 124 13.23 -9.10 7.55
C PHE A 124 12.21 -8.19 6.86
N SER A 125 10.96 -8.31 7.28
CA SER A 125 9.86 -7.42 6.90
C SER A 125 10.11 -6.00 7.39
N HIS A 126 9.38 -5.05 6.81
CA HIS A 126 9.50 -3.63 7.10
C HIS A 126 8.14 -3.04 7.44
N LYS A 127 8.17 -1.99 8.27
CA LYS A 127 7.05 -1.07 8.47
C LYS A 127 7.43 0.30 7.93
N PHE A 128 6.46 1.00 7.35
CA PHE A 128 6.66 2.31 6.75
C PHE A 128 6.01 3.39 7.61
N TYR A 129 6.70 4.53 7.74
CA TYR A 129 6.26 5.66 8.54
C TYR A 129 6.46 6.97 7.78
N LEU A 130 5.61 7.94 8.07
CA LEU A 130 5.72 9.34 7.64
C LEU A 130 6.21 10.16 8.83
N LEU A 131 7.38 10.78 8.72
CA LEU A 131 7.90 11.73 9.70
C LEU A 131 7.20 13.08 9.49
N LEU A 132 6.46 13.54 10.50
CA LEU A 132 5.62 14.72 10.37
C LEU A 132 6.45 16.00 10.29
N ASP A 133 7.51 16.13 11.09
CA ASP A 133 8.36 17.33 11.06
C ASP A 133 9.00 17.55 9.68
N ALA A 134 9.53 16.49 9.07
CA ALA A 134 10.11 16.56 7.72
C ALA A 134 9.03 16.88 6.67
N ALA A 135 7.87 16.22 6.75
CA ALA A 135 6.77 16.44 5.82
C ALA A 135 6.21 17.87 5.87
N LEU A 136 6.04 18.42 7.08
CA LEU A 136 5.55 19.79 7.30
C LEU A 136 6.55 20.84 6.81
N ASN A 137 7.85 20.53 6.85
CA ASN A 137 8.90 21.38 6.27
C ASN A 137 9.03 21.23 4.74
N GLY A 138 8.19 20.40 4.10
CA GLY A 138 8.20 20.17 2.65
C GLY A 138 9.23 19.15 2.17
N ASP A 139 9.96 18.48 3.07
CA ASP A 139 10.95 17.46 2.74
C ASP A 139 10.30 16.06 2.70
N ILE A 140 9.47 15.83 1.69
CA ILE A 140 8.69 14.59 1.57
C ILE A 140 9.57 13.37 1.23
N GLU A 141 10.73 13.57 0.62
CA GLU A 141 11.66 12.49 0.30
C GLU A 141 12.29 11.92 1.58
N GLU A 142 12.71 12.78 2.51
CA GLU A 142 13.23 12.35 3.82
C GLU A 142 12.13 11.98 4.82
N ALA A 143 10.90 12.46 4.60
CA ALA A 143 9.78 12.16 5.49
C ALA A 143 9.33 10.69 5.44
N VAL A 144 9.54 9.98 4.33
CA VAL A 144 9.07 8.59 4.20
C VAL A 144 10.17 7.62 4.62
N VAL A 145 9.96 6.91 5.74
CA VAL A 145 10.96 5.97 6.28
C VAL A 145 10.45 4.53 6.36
N GLY A 146 11.20 3.61 5.75
CA GLY A 146 11.05 2.18 5.97
C GLY A 146 11.95 1.69 7.11
N VAL A 147 11.38 1.02 8.11
CA VAL A 147 12.12 0.48 9.27
C VAL A 147 11.99 -1.03 9.29
N SER A 148 13.13 -1.73 9.22
CA SER A 148 13.17 -3.19 9.33
C SER A 148 12.80 -3.64 10.74
N LEU A 149 12.01 -4.72 10.86
CA LEU A 149 11.64 -5.26 12.18
C LEU A 149 12.83 -5.78 13.00
N LEU A 150 13.97 -6.07 12.37
CA LEU A 150 15.19 -6.47 13.08
C LEU A 150 15.86 -5.30 13.80
N ASP A 151 15.74 -4.08 13.29
CA ASP A 151 16.40 -2.91 13.86
C ASP A 151 15.64 -2.39 15.09
N ARG A 152 15.83 -3.07 16.21
CA ARG A 152 15.17 -2.76 17.49
C ARG A 152 15.41 -1.32 17.94
N ARG A 153 16.58 -0.76 17.64
CA ARG A 153 16.94 0.62 18.02
C ARG A 153 16.10 1.62 17.22
N ARG A 154 16.09 1.51 15.89
CA ARG A 154 15.26 2.39 15.04
C ARG A 154 13.78 2.17 15.30
N MET A 155 13.36 0.93 15.57
CA MET A 155 11.97 0.63 15.92
C MET A 155 11.55 1.31 17.22
N SER A 156 12.37 1.23 18.27
CA SER A 156 12.07 1.92 19.54
C SER A 156 12.00 3.43 19.34
N LYS A 157 12.93 4.00 18.55
CA LYS A 157 12.92 5.43 18.22
C LYS A 157 11.66 5.84 17.46
N ILE A 158 11.27 5.11 16.41
CA ILE A 158 10.11 5.48 15.60
C ILE A 158 8.79 5.29 16.37
N GLN A 159 8.71 4.29 17.25
CA GLN A 159 7.56 4.10 18.12
C GLN A 159 7.40 5.24 19.12
N GLU A 160 8.50 5.75 19.67
CA GLU A 160 8.47 6.94 20.51
C GLU A 160 7.99 8.15 19.71
N MET A 161 8.48 8.36 18.49
CA MET A 161 8.01 9.45 17.62
C MET A 161 6.52 9.33 17.28
N VAL A 162 5.99 8.11 17.09
CA VAL A 162 4.56 7.90 16.90
C VAL A 162 3.78 8.28 18.16
N ARG A 163 4.26 7.88 19.34
CA ARG A 163 3.64 8.20 20.64
C ARG A 163 3.65 9.70 20.95
N THR A 164 4.67 10.42 20.48
CA THR A 164 4.83 11.86 20.67
C THR A 164 4.36 12.69 19.47
N HIS A 165 3.62 12.09 18.53
CA HIS A 165 3.02 12.80 17.39
C HIS A 165 4.01 13.44 16.40
N HIS A 166 5.23 12.92 16.31
CA HIS A 166 6.24 13.32 15.31
C HIS A 166 6.33 12.34 14.13
N ALA A 167 5.63 11.20 14.18
CA ALA A 167 5.55 10.26 13.07
C ALA A 167 4.20 9.56 12.99
N LEU A 168 3.82 9.14 11.80
CA LEU A 168 2.63 8.33 11.52
C LEU A 168 3.00 7.00 10.87
N PRO A 169 2.51 5.85 11.35
CA PRO A 169 2.62 4.62 10.59
C PRO A 169 1.71 4.69 9.36
N PHE A 170 2.19 4.29 8.18
CA PHE A 170 1.36 4.28 6.97
C PHE A 170 0.11 3.40 7.10
N SER A 171 0.15 2.38 7.97
CA SER A 171 -1.00 1.54 8.26
C SER A 171 -2.23 2.29 8.78
N ILE A 172 -2.06 3.51 9.32
CA ILE A 172 -3.19 4.35 9.76
C ILE A 172 -4.09 4.76 8.59
N PHE A 173 -3.53 4.85 7.37
CA PHE A 173 -4.28 5.26 6.17
C PHE A 173 -5.14 4.15 5.59
N ARG A 174 -5.05 2.92 6.11
CA ARG A 174 -5.92 1.80 5.70
C ARG A 174 -7.38 2.14 5.95
N GLU A 175 -7.68 2.74 7.09
CA GLU A 175 -9.03 3.06 7.53
C GLU A 175 -9.15 4.57 7.71
N PRO A 176 -9.86 5.28 6.80
CA PRO A 176 -9.97 6.74 6.87
C PRO A 176 -10.47 7.24 8.22
N ASN A 177 -11.38 6.51 8.86
CA ASN A 177 -11.92 6.87 10.17
C ASN A 177 -10.84 6.86 11.26
N THR A 178 -9.93 5.89 11.24
CA THR A 178 -8.83 5.79 12.20
C THR A 178 -7.87 6.97 12.04
N PHE A 179 -7.57 7.36 10.80
CA PHE A 179 -6.80 8.56 10.51
C PHE A 179 -7.51 9.84 11.00
N TYR A 180 -8.81 10.02 10.70
CA TYR A 180 -9.54 11.20 11.16
C TYR A 180 -9.71 11.26 12.68
N GLN A 181 -9.91 10.12 13.33
CA GLN A 181 -9.94 10.05 14.79
C GLN A 181 -8.61 10.50 15.37
N TRP A 182 -7.49 9.98 14.86
CA TRP A 182 -6.16 10.45 15.24
C TRP A 182 -6.02 11.95 14.98
N LEU A 183 -6.36 12.42 13.77
CA LEU A 183 -6.22 13.81 13.37
C LEU A 183 -6.99 14.76 14.30
N TYR A 184 -8.25 14.47 14.62
CA TYR A 184 -9.10 15.38 15.40
C TYR A 184 -9.03 15.18 16.92
N GLN A 185 -8.70 13.98 17.41
CA GLN A 185 -8.56 13.74 18.85
C GLN A 185 -7.19 14.19 19.38
N GLU A 186 -6.15 14.10 18.56
CA GLU A 186 -4.78 14.45 18.93
C GLU A 186 -4.37 15.87 18.45
N GLN A 187 -5.27 16.60 17.78
CA GLN A 187 -5.04 17.99 17.35
C GLN A 187 -4.96 19.01 18.50
N ASN A 188 -5.51 18.68 19.68
CA ASN A 188 -5.34 19.50 20.89
C ASN A 188 -3.85 19.62 21.34
N VAL A 189 -2.93 18.89 20.71
CA VAL A 189 -1.48 19.00 20.93
C VAL A 189 -0.85 20.16 20.13
N TRP A 190 -1.49 20.61 19.04
CA TRP A 190 -0.95 21.63 18.13
C TRP A 190 -1.58 23.04 18.34
N ASP A 191 -2.59 23.17 19.21
CA ASP A 191 -3.25 24.43 19.56
C ASP A 191 -2.40 25.39 20.44
N GLY A 192 -1.07 25.24 20.43
CA GLY A 192 -0.14 26.11 21.17
C GLY A 192 0.39 27.31 20.40
N GLU A 193 0.32 27.33 19.06
CA GLU A 193 0.87 28.43 18.26
C GLU A 193 -0.02 28.75 17.06
N THR A 194 -1.17 29.36 17.32
CA THR A 194 -1.86 30.12 16.27
C THR A 194 -2.58 31.33 16.88
N GLN A 195 -1.81 32.30 17.37
CA GLN A 195 -2.27 33.68 17.47
C GLN A 195 -1.95 34.38 16.14
N TRP A 196 -2.94 34.49 15.24
CA TRP A 196 -2.86 35.45 14.15
C TRP A 196 -3.52 36.77 14.62
N TYR A 197 -2.74 37.85 14.60
CA TYR A 197 -3.22 39.24 14.60
C TYR A 197 -3.78 39.61 13.24
#